data_AF-A0A522QZ35-F1
#
_entry.id   AF-A0A522QZ35-F1
#
_cell.length_a   1.000
_cell.length_b   1.000
_cell.length_c   1.000
_cell.angle_alpha   90.00
_cell.angle_beta   90.00
_cell.angle_gamma   90.00
#
_symmetry.space_group_name_H-M   'P 1'
#
loop_
_entity.id
_entity.type
_entity.pdbx_description
1 polymer ?
#
loop_
_entity_poly.entity_id
_entity_poly.type
_entity_poly.pdbx_seq_one_letter_code
_entity_poly.pdbx_strand_id
1 'polypeptide(L)'
;MSPFYIGGDPSDRGNIVRYNYFHHIGKEDRLVMGVYLDDGACGTTVFGNVFYKVGTYGTVYSNSGSDNIVKNNIFISSYGPAVHLKSEWYDFAKDAVQAYFGPDGLYRERLTNTVNIYKLPYSMEYPKLKHFLDLLPDGKTYAGMRPSGNVMEWNVVYDCPVTLRLTSSYAQFDSLHNFVTDKDPGFVNIERQDFQLKDNSVVYKILKGFKRIPFDNIGLEKDQYRDF
;
A
#
# COMPACT_ATOMS: atom_id res chain seq x y z
N MET A 1 15.97 3.93 -3.59
CA MET A 1 15.10 2.95 -4.27
C MET A 1 14.34 2.21 -3.18
N SER A 2 13.03 2.07 -3.32
CA SER A 2 12.19 1.37 -2.35
C SER A 2 12.42 -0.15 -2.47
N PRO A 3 12.35 -0.92 -1.37
CA PRO A 3 12.55 -2.38 -1.40
C PRO A 3 11.45 -3.11 -2.18
N PHE A 4 10.24 -2.53 -2.23
CA PHE A 4 9.16 -3.00 -3.11
C PHE A 4 8.62 -1.83 -3.93
N TYR A 5 8.45 -2.05 -5.23
CA TYR A 5 7.92 -1.09 -6.19
C TYR A 5 7.02 -1.80 -7.20
N ILE A 6 5.89 -1.18 -7.50
CA ILE A 6 5.02 -1.54 -8.63
C ILE A 6 4.35 -0.25 -9.15
N GLY A 7 4.13 -0.14 -10.46
CA GLY A 7 3.49 1.05 -11.03
C GLY A 7 3.30 1.04 -12.54
N GLY A 8 2.46 1.95 -13.02
CA GLY A 8 2.28 2.24 -14.44
C GLY A 8 1.29 1.32 -15.16
N ASP A 9 0.79 0.25 -14.54
CA ASP A 9 -0.25 -0.61 -15.10
C ASP A 9 -1.36 -0.89 -14.07
N PRO A 10 -2.56 -0.30 -14.24
CA PRO A 10 -3.69 -0.56 -13.36
C PRO A 10 -4.23 -1.99 -13.44
N SER A 11 -3.78 -2.79 -14.43
CA SER A 11 -4.06 -4.23 -14.53
C SER A 11 -3.01 -5.12 -13.87
N ASP A 12 -1.95 -4.57 -13.27
CA ASP A 12 -1.04 -5.35 -12.41
C ASP A 12 -1.64 -5.53 -10.99
N ARG A 13 -2.84 -6.12 -10.94
CA ARG A 13 -3.65 -6.30 -9.73
C ARG A 13 -3.46 -7.69 -9.14
N GLY A 14 -3.84 -7.85 -7.87
CA GLY A 14 -3.77 -9.12 -7.16
C GLY A 14 -2.40 -9.39 -6.51
N ASN A 15 -1.50 -8.40 -6.53
CA ASN A 15 -0.21 -8.47 -5.85
C ASN A 15 -0.39 -8.48 -4.32
N ILE A 16 0.37 -9.34 -3.64
CA ILE A 16 0.30 -9.48 -2.18
C ILE A 16 1.71 -9.35 -1.58
N VAL A 17 1.93 -8.28 -0.82
CA VAL A 17 3.13 -8.09 0.02
C VAL A 17 2.76 -8.51 1.42
N ARG A 18 3.18 -9.70 1.86
CA ARG A 18 2.78 -10.25 3.16
C ARG A 18 3.90 -10.90 3.95
N TYR A 19 3.79 -10.81 5.27
CA TYR A 19 4.69 -11.48 6.22
C TYR A 19 6.17 -11.17 5.96
N ASN A 20 6.48 -9.89 5.79
CA ASN A 20 7.85 -9.40 5.68
C ASN A 20 8.22 -8.55 6.89
N TYR A 21 9.52 -8.49 7.19
CA TYR A 21 10.10 -7.57 8.14
C TYR A 21 10.95 -6.55 7.39
N PHE A 22 10.43 -5.34 7.24
CA PHE A 22 11.14 -4.21 6.65
C PHE A 22 11.75 -3.39 7.78
N HIS A 23 13.07 -3.22 7.79
CA HIS A 23 13.72 -2.50 8.88
C HIS A 23 14.86 -1.59 8.44
N HIS A 24 14.90 -0.37 8.99
CA HIS A 24 15.94 0.64 8.74
C HIS A 24 16.10 0.99 7.26
N ILE A 25 14.98 1.29 6.62
CA ILE A 25 14.93 1.62 5.19
C ILE A 25 14.58 3.10 5.06
N GLY A 26 15.56 3.93 4.76
CA GLY A 26 15.37 5.37 4.60
C GLY A 26 16.60 6.16 4.98
N LYS A 27 16.67 7.41 4.53
CA LYS A 27 17.70 8.38 4.91
C LYS A 27 17.09 9.77 4.84
N GLU A 28 17.36 10.62 5.83
CA GLU A 28 16.72 11.93 6.02
C GLU A 28 16.75 12.84 4.77
N ASP A 29 17.77 12.72 3.93
CA ASP A 29 17.99 13.53 2.73
C ASP A 29 17.46 12.91 1.43
N ARG A 30 16.74 11.78 1.50
CA ARG A 30 16.23 11.07 0.31
C ARG A 30 14.76 10.74 0.45
N LEU A 31 14.04 10.83 -0.68
CA LEU A 31 12.69 10.31 -0.82
C LEU A 31 12.79 8.77 -0.93
N VAL A 32 12.50 8.10 0.18
CA VAL A 32 12.49 6.63 0.26
C VAL A 32 11.14 6.20 0.78
N MET A 33 10.58 5.18 0.14
CA MET A 33 9.34 4.53 0.53
C MET A 33 9.66 3.08 0.91
N GLY A 34 8.78 2.44 1.69
CA GLY A 34 8.88 1.02 1.98
C GLY A 34 8.25 0.21 0.85
N VAL A 35 6.91 0.11 0.88
CA VAL A 35 6.11 -0.40 -0.23
C VAL A 35 5.64 0.78 -1.07
N TYR A 36 6.13 0.86 -2.30
CA TYR A 36 5.79 1.95 -3.22
C TYR A 36 4.85 1.47 -4.33
N LEU A 37 3.61 1.96 -4.28
CA LEU A 37 2.55 1.73 -5.27
C LEU A 37 2.48 2.99 -6.15
N ASP A 38 3.27 3.04 -7.21
CA ASP A 38 3.46 4.24 -8.02
C ASP A 38 2.57 4.28 -9.25
N ASP A 39 2.49 5.44 -9.90
CA ASP A 39 1.88 5.65 -11.22
C ASP A 39 0.55 4.89 -11.37
N GLY A 40 -0.40 5.15 -10.46
CA GLY A 40 -1.74 4.57 -10.49
C GLY A 40 -1.83 3.05 -10.23
N ALA A 41 -0.84 2.41 -9.60
CA ALA A 41 -0.91 1.00 -9.21
C ALA A 41 -2.18 0.68 -8.41
N CYS A 42 -2.85 -0.42 -8.77
CA CYS A 42 -4.15 -0.78 -8.19
C CYS A 42 -4.18 -2.21 -7.63
N GLY A 43 -5.08 -2.47 -6.69
CA GLY A 43 -5.41 -3.83 -6.24
C GLY A 43 -4.28 -4.56 -5.53
N THR A 44 -3.31 -3.85 -4.93
CA THR A 44 -2.24 -4.46 -4.14
C THR A 44 -2.67 -4.62 -2.68
N THR A 45 -2.41 -5.79 -2.10
CA THR A 45 -2.64 -6.07 -0.68
C THR A 45 -1.33 -6.10 0.09
N VAL A 46 -1.17 -5.19 1.05
CA VAL A 46 -0.08 -5.15 2.02
C VAL A 46 -0.59 -5.71 3.35
N PHE A 47 -0.24 -6.95 3.66
CA PHE A 47 -0.86 -7.69 4.75
C PHE A 47 0.12 -8.32 5.75
N GLY A 48 -0.06 -8.09 7.05
CA GLY A 48 0.69 -8.85 8.05
C GLY A 48 2.20 -8.59 8.05
N ASN A 49 2.65 -7.44 7.56
CA ASN A 49 4.05 -7.06 7.58
C ASN A 49 4.38 -6.29 8.87
N VAL A 50 5.66 -6.31 9.25
CA VAL A 50 6.22 -5.48 10.32
C VAL A 50 7.19 -4.48 9.71
N PHE A 51 6.96 -3.20 9.95
CA PHE A 51 7.79 -2.11 9.45
C PHE A 51 8.43 -1.38 10.63
N TYR A 52 9.76 -1.42 10.73
CA TYR A 52 10.51 -0.73 11.78
C TYR A 52 11.47 0.31 11.20
N LYS A 53 11.26 1.60 11.45
CA LYS A 53 12.09 2.67 10.87
C LYS A 53 12.16 2.59 9.34
N VAL A 54 11.01 2.70 8.69
CA VAL A 54 10.87 2.55 7.23
C VAL A 54 10.19 3.76 6.61
N GLY A 55 10.75 4.23 5.49
CA GLY A 55 10.14 5.19 4.57
C GLY A 55 10.12 6.61 5.11
N THR A 56 10.94 7.49 4.53
CA THR A 56 10.96 8.93 4.84
C THR A 56 9.80 9.69 4.22
N TYR A 57 9.27 9.22 3.09
CA TYR A 57 8.13 9.85 2.39
C TYR A 57 6.80 9.08 2.55
N GLY A 58 6.89 7.81 2.96
CA GLY A 58 5.78 6.95 3.36
C GLY A 58 6.25 5.50 3.53
N THR A 59 5.86 4.83 4.61
CA THR A 59 6.17 3.40 4.77
C THR A 59 5.42 2.56 3.74
N VAL A 60 4.11 2.75 3.62
CA VAL A 60 3.33 2.37 2.44
C VAL A 60 2.91 3.64 1.74
N TYR A 61 3.34 3.81 0.50
CA TYR A 61 3.10 5.02 -0.28
C TYR A 61 2.40 4.70 -1.59
N SER A 62 1.36 5.45 -1.91
CA SER A 62 0.60 5.33 -3.15
C SER A 62 0.57 6.66 -3.92
N ASN A 63 1.03 6.66 -5.17
CA ASN A 63 0.73 7.72 -6.13
C ASN A 63 -0.51 7.28 -6.92
N SER A 64 -1.64 7.92 -6.61
CA SER A 64 -2.98 7.53 -7.01
C SER A 64 -3.26 6.06 -6.71
N GLY A 65 -3.96 5.35 -7.61
CA GLY A 65 -4.30 3.94 -7.45
C GLY A 65 -5.62 3.70 -6.72
N SER A 66 -6.25 2.56 -7.01
CA SER A 66 -7.54 2.16 -6.43
C SER A 66 -7.50 0.72 -5.91
N ASP A 67 -8.37 0.43 -4.94
CA ASP A 67 -8.51 -0.86 -4.26
C ASP A 67 -7.21 -1.40 -3.63
N ASN A 68 -6.28 -0.53 -3.24
CA ASN A 68 -5.10 -0.92 -2.47
C ASN A 68 -5.46 -1.13 -1.00
N ILE A 69 -5.05 -2.26 -0.43
CA ILE A 69 -5.44 -2.68 0.92
C ILE A 69 -4.21 -2.75 1.81
N VAL A 70 -4.17 -1.95 2.87
CA VAL A 70 -3.11 -1.95 3.90
C VAL A 70 -3.72 -2.48 5.18
N LYS A 71 -3.50 -3.77 5.47
CA LYS A 71 -4.27 -4.47 6.49
C LYS A 71 -3.44 -5.33 7.43
N ASN A 72 -3.76 -5.33 8.71
CA ASN A 72 -3.12 -6.23 9.67
C ASN A 72 -1.59 -6.05 9.81
N ASN A 73 -1.05 -4.87 9.52
CA ASN A 73 0.39 -4.60 9.63
C ASN A 73 0.72 -3.95 10.99
N ILE A 74 2.00 -4.01 11.36
CA ILE A 74 2.54 -3.24 12.48
C ILE A 74 3.56 -2.23 11.95
N PHE A 75 3.32 -0.95 12.21
CA PHE A 75 4.21 0.16 11.90
C PHE A 75 4.87 0.64 13.19
N ILE A 76 6.19 0.79 13.19
CA ILE A 76 7.00 1.03 14.38
C ILE A 76 8.03 2.12 14.05
N SER A 77 7.88 3.29 14.65
CA SER A 77 8.83 4.40 14.52
C SER A 77 9.19 4.72 13.06
N SER A 78 8.18 4.79 12.18
CA SER A 78 8.37 5.19 10.78
C SER A 78 9.09 6.54 10.67
N TYR A 79 10.00 6.70 9.71
CA TYR A 79 10.68 7.99 9.52
C TYR A 79 9.71 9.08 9.00
N GLY A 80 8.76 8.68 8.16
CA GLY A 80 7.68 9.53 7.65
C GLY A 80 6.30 8.95 8.01
N PRO A 81 5.25 9.28 7.22
CA PRO A 81 3.93 8.70 7.43
C PRO A 81 3.93 7.18 7.33
N ALA A 82 3.16 6.49 8.17
CA ALA A 82 2.97 5.04 8.06
C ALA A 82 2.27 4.68 6.73
N VAL A 83 1.20 5.40 6.39
CA VAL A 83 0.55 5.31 5.08
C VAL A 83 0.44 6.69 4.46
N HIS A 84 0.74 6.81 3.17
CA HIS A 84 0.58 8.05 2.43
C HIS A 84 -0.04 7.76 1.05
N LEU A 85 -1.10 8.48 0.69
CA LEU A 85 -1.60 8.51 -0.67
C LEU A 85 -1.62 9.94 -1.20
N LYS A 86 -1.17 10.10 -2.43
CA LYS A 86 -1.25 11.36 -3.18
C LYS A 86 -2.06 11.16 -4.44
N SER A 87 -3.07 11.99 -4.71
CA SER A 87 -3.80 11.93 -5.99
C SER A 87 -3.03 12.68 -7.08
N GLU A 88 -2.09 11.99 -7.73
CA GLU A 88 -1.08 12.58 -8.62
C GLU A 88 -1.65 13.27 -9.86
N TRP A 89 -2.75 12.75 -10.40
CA TRP A 89 -3.43 13.29 -11.59
C TRP A 89 -4.05 14.67 -11.35
N TYR A 90 -4.11 15.09 -10.09
CA TYR A 90 -4.56 16.41 -9.64
C TYR A 90 -3.44 17.18 -8.93
N ASP A 91 -2.19 16.74 -9.06
CA ASP A 91 -1.00 17.35 -8.48
C ASP A 91 0.11 17.42 -9.53
N PHE A 92 1.28 16.85 -9.26
CA PHE A 92 2.47 16.97 -10.10
C PHE A 92 2.33 16.31 -11.48
N ALA A 93 1.41 15.34 -11.65
CA ALA A 93 1.23 14.59 -12.89
C ALA A 93 0.01 15.05 -13.72
N LYS A 94 -0.61 16.18 -13.36
CA LYS A 94 -1.80 16.72 -14.06
C LYS A 94 -1.59 16.87 -15.58
N ASP A 95 -0.39 17.27 -16.00
CA ASP A 95 -0.08 17.54 -17.40
C ASP A 95 0.26 16.24 -18.18
N ALA A 96 0.45 15.12 -17.46
CA ALA A 96 0.70 13.81 -18.04
C ALA A 96 -0.59 13.00 -18.31
N VAL A 97 -1.77 13.47 -17.88
CA VAL A 97 -3.03 12.72 -17.97
C VAL A 97 -3.30 12.21 -19.39
N GLN A 98 -3.04 13.01 -20.42
CA GLN A 98 -3.25 12.58 -21.81
C GLN A 98 -2.28 11.47 -22.25
N ALA A 99 -1.04 11.50 -21.79
CA ALA A 99 -0.04 10.47 -22.09
C ALA A 99 -0.37 9.11 -21.43
N TYR A 100 -1.16 9.11 -20.36
CA TYR A 100 -1.59 7.88 -19.68
C TYR A 100 -2.98 7.42 -20.12
N PHE A 101 -3.98 8.29 -20.15
CA PHE A 101 -5.39 7.92 -20.35
C PHE A 101 -5.94 8.19 -21.76
N GLY A 102 -5.25 9.03 -22.54
CA GLY A 102 -5.70 9.48 -23.85
C GLY A 102 -5.88 8.35 -24.87
N PRO A 103 -6.32 8.66 -26.10
CA PRO A 103 -6.52 7.67 -27.16
C PRO A 103 -5.29 6.81 -27.46
N ASP A 104 -4.10 7.40 -27.35
CA ASP A 104 -2.80 6.73 -27.52
C ASP A 104 -2.05 6.58 -26.17
N GLY A 105 -2.80 6.66 -25.06
CA GLY A 105 -2.24 6.70 -23.72
C GLY A 105 -1.76 5.33 -23.22
N LEU A 106 -0.75 5.33 -22.36
CA LEU A 106 -0.13 4.12 -21.82
C LEU A 106 -1.13 3.16 -21.15
N TYR A 107 -2.04 3.67 -20.32
CA TYR A 107 -3.06 2.85 -19.68
C TYR A 107 -4.06 2.32 -20.68
N ARG A 108 -4.42 3.11 -21.70
CA ARG A 108 -5.35 2.63 -22.73
C ARG A 108 -4.77 1.43 -23.45
N GLU A 109 -3.53 1.53 -23.92
CA GLU A 109 -2.83 0.43 -24.59
C GLU A 109 -2.78 -0.84 -23.70
N ARG A 110 -2.31 -0.69 -22.45
CA ARG A 110 -2.17 -1.81 -21.52
C ARG A 110 -3.51 -2.49 -21.21
N LEU A 111 -4.52 -1.67 -20.91
CA LEU A 111 -5.83 -2.16 -20.48
C LEU A 111 -6.68 -2.70 -21.64
N THR A 112 -6.50 -2.24 -22.88
CA THR A 112 -7.34 -2.71 -24.01
C THR A 112 -6.64 -3.70 -24.94
N ASN A 113 -5.31 -3.63 -25.05
CA ASN A 113 -4.55 -4.40 -26.05
C ASN A 113 -3.60 -5.42 -25.42
N THR A 114 -2.87 -5.07 -24.36
CA THR A 114 -1.94 -6.03 -23.70
C THR A 114 -2.69 -7.13 -22.94
N VAL A 115 -3.55 -6.76 -21.98
CA VAL A 115 -4.33 -7.72 -21.17
C VAL A 115 -5.79 -7.80 -21.65
N ASN A 116 -6.32 -6.72 -22.21
CA ASN A 116 -7.74 -6.53 -22.53
C ASN A 116 -8.68 -6.88 -21.36
N ILE A 117 -8.87 -5.90 -20.47
CA ILE A 117 -9.64 -6.02 -19.22
C ILE A 117 -11.14 -6.31 -19.43
N TYR A 118 -11.63 -6.24 -20.67
CA TYR A 118 -13.02 -6.53 -21.03
C TYR A 118 -13.27 -7.99 -21.39
N LYS A 119 -12.21 -8.80 -21.50
CA LYS A 119 -12.27 -10.23 -21.85
C LYS A 119 -11.93 -11.11 -20.65
N LEU A 120 -12.39 -12.36 -20.71
CA LEU A 120 -11.99 -13.39 -19.76
C LEU A 120 -10.48 -13.71 -19.88
N PRO A 121 -9.80 -14.07 -18.78
CA PRO A 121 -10.35 -14.22 -17.43
C PRO A 121 -10.50 -12.89 -16.68
N TYR A 122 -9.90 -11.82 -17.19
CA TYR A 122 -9.69 -10.57 -16.46
C TYR A 122 -11.00 -9.85 -16.08
N SER A 123 -11.97 -9.82 -17.00
CA SER A 123 -13.27 -9.19 -16.75
C SER A 123 -14.11 -9.89 -15.67
N MET A 124 -13.85 -11.18 -15.41
CA MET A 124 -14.52 -11.95 -14.37
C MET A 124 -13.82 -11.78 -13.02
N GLU A 125 -12.49 -11.82 -13.00
CA GLU A 125 -11.69 -11.69 -11.76
C GLU A 125 -11.70 -10.25 -11.21
N TYR A 126 -11.60 -9.25 -12.09
CA TYR A 126 -11.47 -7.84 -11.71
C TYR A 126 -12.57 -6.96 -12.33
N PRO A 127 -13.87 -7.21 -12.02
CA PRO A 127 -14.99 -6.54 -12.68
C PRO A 127 -15.00 -5.02 -12.44
N LYS A 128 -14.45 -4.55 -11.31
CA LYS A 128 -14.34 -3.11 -11.01
C LYS A 128 -13.43 -2.35 -11.99
N LEU A 129 -12.44 -3.02 -12.59
CA LEU A 129 -11.47 -2.37 -13.48
C LEU A 129 -12.10 -1.98 -14.82
N LYS A 130 -13.20 -2.63 -15.22
CA LYS A 130 -13.94 -2.34 -16.46
C LYS A 130 -14.22 -0.86 -16.67
N HIS A 131 -14.45 -0.11 -15.59
CA HIS A 131 -14.82 1.30 -15.64
C HIS A 131 -13.63 2.26 -15.58
N PHE A 132 -12.39 1.76 -15.52
CA PHE A 132 -11.20 2.58 -15.25
C PHE A 132 -10.99 3.69 -16.29
N LEU A 133 -11.26 3.40 -17.56
CA LEU A 133 -11.11 4.34 -18.69
C LEU A 133 -12.42 5.08 -19.04
N ASP A 134 -13.49 4.89 -18.26
CA ASP A 134 -14.75 5.60 -18.49
C ASP A 134 -14.58 7.08 -18.10
N LEU A 135 -15.21 7.97 -18.87
CA LEU A 135 -15.29 9.38 -18.51
C LEU A 135 -16.37 9.59 -17.45
N LEU A 136 -16.07 10.44 -16.48
CA LEU A 136 -17.05 10.97 -15.54
C LEU A 136 -18.00 11.97 -16.24
N PRO A 137 -19.11 12.39 -15.59
CA PRO A 137 -20.11 13.27 -16.22
C PRO A 137 -19.58 14.62 -16.73
N ASP A 138 -18.38 15.05 -16.32
CA ASP A 138 -17.72 16.26 -16.82
C ASP A 138 -17.12 16.10 -18.23
N GLY A 139 -17.09 14.87 -18.77
CA GLY A 139 -16.58 14.54 -20.10
C GLY A 139 -15.07 14.71 -20.26
N LYS A 140 -14.31 14.91 -19.18
CA LYS A 140 -12.87 15.19 -19.22
C LYS A 140 -12.06 14.36 -18.23
N THR A 141 -12.66 13.98 -17.12
CA THR A 141 -12.02 13.20 -16.07
C THR A 141 -12.27 11.72 -16.32
N TYR A 142 -11.22 10.91 -16.36
CA TYR A 142 -11.35 9.45 -16.36
C TYR A 142 -11.61 8.93 -14.94
N ALA A 143 -12.42 7.88 -14.79
CA ALA A 143 -12.73 7.31 -13.48
C ALA A 143 -11.46 6.89 -12.72
N GLY A 144 -10.49 6.28 -13.43
CA GLY A 144 -9.20 5.86 -12.88
C GLY A 144 -8.30 7.00 -12.39
N MET A 145 -8.60 8.26 -12.73
CA MET A 145 -7.89 9.42 -12.16
C MET A 145 -8.22 9.62 -10.68
N ARG A 146 -9.38 9.13 -10.21
CA ARG A 146 -9.82 9.28 -8.82
C ARG A 146 -9.51 8.01 -8.02
N PRO A 147 -8.52 8.06 -7.10
CA PRO A 147 -8.27 6.98 -6.16
C PRO A 147 -9.54 6.60 -5.41
N SER A 148 -9.87 5.31 -5.36
CA SER A 148 -11.09 4.83 -4.71
C SER A 148 -10.93 3.43 -4.15
N GLY A 149 -11.71 3.09 -3.13
CA GLY A 149 -11.71 1.75 -2.53
C GLY A 149 -10.41 1.35 -1.81
N ASN A 150 -9.48 2.29 -1.58
CA ASN A 150 -8.28 2.04 -0.81
C ASN A 150 -8.62 1.95 0.69
N VAL A 151 -8.12 0.95 1.39
CA VAL A 151 -8.49 0.68 2.80
C VAL A 151 -7.26 0.45 3.67
N MET A 152 -7.17 1.18 4.77
CA MET A 152 -6.21 0.97 5.85
C MET A 152 -6.97 0.40 7.05
N GLU A 153 -6.83 -0.89 7.33
CA GLU A 153 -7.66 -1.55 8.34
C GLU A 153 -6.89 -2.50 9.29
N TRP A 154 -7.26 -2.50 10.57
CA TRP A 154 -6.67 -3.39 11.59
C TRP A 154 -5.14 -3.29 11.64
N ASN A 155 -4.56 -2.10 11.49
CA ASN A 155 -3.13 -1.92 11.66
C ASN A 155 -2.81 -1.42 13.07
N VAL A 156 -1.65 -1.82 13.59
CA VAL A 156 -1.05 -1.20 14.78
C VAL A 156 -0.03 -0.18 14.32
N VAL A 157 -0.14 1.05 14.81
CA VAL A 157 0.78 2.14 14.48
C VAL A 157 1.37 2.64 15.79
N TYR A 158 2.61 2.25 16.06
CA TYR A 158 3.34 2.58 17.27
C TYR A 158 4.43 3.60 16.97
N ASP A 159 4.39 4.72 17.67
CA ASP A 159 5.45 5.74 17.65
C ASP A 159 5.76 6.32 16.25
N CYS A 160 4.76 6.40 15.36
CA CYS A 160 4.93 7.01 14.04
C CYS A 160 4.49 8.48 14.03
N PRO A 161 5.20 9.38 13.31
CA PRO A 161 4.91 10.82 13.31
C PRO A 161 3.55 11.15 12.65
N VAL A 162 3.16 10.38 11.64
CA VAL A 162 1.86 10.49 10.97
C VAL A 162 1.34 9.10 10.67
N THR A 163 0.08 8.82 11.02
CA THR A 163 -0.56 7.54 10.69
C THR A 163 -0.93 7.47 9.21
N LEU A 164 -1.77 8.39 8.75
CA LEU A 164 -2.24 8.46 7.37
C LEU A 164 -2.07 9.89 6.86
N ARG A 165 -1.38 10.06 5.73
CA ARG A 165 -1.29 11.33 5.00
C ARG A 165 -2.02 11.22 3.67
N LEU A 166 -2.88 12.20 3.38
CA LEU A 166 -3.58 12.34 2.11
C LEU A 166 -3.16 13.66 1.47
N THR A 167 -2.65 13.61 0.24
CA THR A 167 -2.14 14.79 -0.46
C THR A 167 -2.89 15.00 -1.78
N SER A 168 -3.30 16.24 -2.05
CA SER A 168 -4.15 16.64 -3.19
C SER A 168 -5.63 16.27 -3.04
N SER A 169 -6.48 16.85 -3.89
CA SER A 169 -7.92 17.03 -3.68
C SER A 169 -8.77 15.76 -3.77
N TYR A 170 -8.25 14.69 -4.34
CA TYR A 170 -8.98 13.43 -4.52
C TYR A 170 -8.26 12.23 -3.87
N ALA A 171 -7.25 12.49 -3.03
CA ALA A 171 -6.60 11.44 -2.28
C ALA A 171 -7.58 10.84 -1.25
N GLN A 172 -7.81 9.53 -1.33
CA GLN A 172 -8.70 8.83 -0.40
C GLN A 172 -8.09 7.50 0.06
N PHE A 173 -8.20 7.26 1.37
CA PHE A 173 -8.03 5.98 2.03
C PHE A 173 -9.08 5.89 3.14
N ASP A 174 -9.84 4.81 3.17
CA ASP A 174 -10.74 4.54 4.28
C ASP A 174 -9.91 3.99 5.44
N SER A 175 -9.83 4.73 6.55
CA SER A 175 -9.09 4.31 7.75
C SER A 175 -10.06 3.72 8.75
N LEU A 176 -10.03 2.39 8.89
CA LEU A 176 -11.00 1.62 9.66
C LEU A 176 -10.28 0.84 10.76
N HIS A 177 -10.73 0.96 12.01
CA HIS A 177 -10.28 0.06 13.08
C HIS A 177 -8.75 -0.07 13.20
N ASN A 178 -8.00 1.03 13.20
CA ASN A 178 -6.55 1.03 13.45
C ASN A 178 -6.27 1.37 14.93
N PHE A 179 -5.21 0.80 15.51
CA PHE A 179 -4.76 1.14 16.86
C PHE A 179 -3.47 1.97 16.79
N VAL A 180 -3.58 3.26 17.08
CA VAL A 180 -2.48 4.21 17.08
C VAL A 180 -2.08 4.51 18.52
N THR A 181 -0.79 4.38 18.85
CA THR A 181 -0.31 4.60 20.22
C THR A 181 1.16 5.01 20.27
N ASP A 182 1.54 5.73 21.32
CA ASP A 182 2.89 6.07 21.72
C ASP A 182 3.42 5.17 22.87
N LYS A 183 2.59 4.25 23.36
CA LYS A 183 2.94 3.29 24.41
C LYS A 183 3.15 1.92 23.82
N ASP A 184 4.06 1.14 24.40
CA ASP A 184 4.30 -0.23 23.99
C ASP A 184 2.97 -1.01 23.92
N PRO A 185 2.54 -1.47 22.72
CA PRO A 185 1.29 -2.21 22.53
C PRO A 185 1.33 -3.63 23.11
N GLY A 186 2.43 -4.03 23.76
CA GLY A 186 2.63 -5.35 24.33
C GLY A 186 3.54 -6.21 23.47
N PHE A 187 4.60 -5.61 22.91
CA PHE A 187 5.66 -6.34 22.24
C PHE A 187 6.36 -7.32 23.20
N VAL A 188 6.94 -8.39 22.65
CA VAL A 188 7.75 -9.35 23.40
C VAL A 188 9.01 -8.67 23.92
N ASN A 189 9.80 -8.05 23.02
CA ASN A 189 11.00 -7.29 23.40
C ASN A 189 11.41 -6.27 22.33
N ILE A 190 11.13 -4.99 22.57
CA ILE A 190 11.47 -3.88 21.63
C ILE A 190 12.99 -3.74 21.43
N GLU A 191 13.78 -3.82 22.51
CA GLU A 191 15.24 -3.60 22.46
C GLU A 191 15.95 -4.63 21.58
N ARG A 192 15.43 -5.86 21.58
CA ARG A 192 15.92 -6.95 20.73
C ARG A 192 15.23 -7.01 19.36
N GLN A 193 14.37 -6.05 19.03
CA GLN A 193 13.56 -6.01 17.81
C GLN A 193 12.64 -7.25 17.64
N ASP A 194 12.22 -7.86 18.76
CA ASP A 194 11.20 -8.88 18.77
C ASP A 194 9.82 -8.22 18.91
N PHE A 195 9.27 -7.89 17.75
CA PHE A 195 8.00 -7.19 17.60
C PHE A 195 6.79 -8.13 17.56
N GLN A 196 6.96 -9.39 17.96
CA GLN A 196 5.82 -10.24 18.28
C GLN A 196 4.99 -9.58 19.37
N LEU A 197 3.66 -9.75 19.29
CA LEU A 197 2.75 -9.34 20.35
C LEU A 197 2.56 -10.50 21.33
N LYS A 198 2.64 -10.19 22.62
CA LYS A 198 2.31 -11.13 23.70
C LYS A 198 0.84 -11.53 23.58
N ASP A 199 0.50 -12.76 23.99
CA ASP A 199 -0.88 -13.28 23.89
C ASP A 199 -1.91 -12.42 24.65
N ASN A 200 -1.46 -11.73 25.70
CA ASN A 200 -2.27 -10.81 26.50
C ASN A 200 -2.18 -9.33 26.05
N SER A 201 -1.55 -9.06 24.90
CA SER A 201 -1.40 -7.71 24.34
C SER A 201 -2.74 -6.98 24.24
N VAL A 202 -2.71 -5.67 24.50
CA VAL A 202 -3.89 -4.80 24.39
C VAL A 202 -4.43 -4.75 22.95
N VAL A 203 -3.57 -5.00 21.95
CA VAL A 203 -3.94 -5.03 20.53
C VAL A 203 -5.10 -5.99 20.29
N TYR A 204 -5.03 -7.22 20.81
CA TYR A 204 -6.07 -8.23 20.60
C TYR A 204 -7.41 -7.88 21.27
N LYS A 205 -7.39 -6.99 22.27
CA LYS A 205 -8.61 -6.50 22.93
C LYS A 205 -9.26 -5.37 22.14
N ILE A 206 -8.46 -4.45 21.61
CA ILE A 206 -8.92 -3.28 20.86
C ILE A 206 -9.27 -3.66 19.42
N LEU A 207 -8.37 -4.37 18.74
CA LEU A 207 -8.50 -4.80 17.37
C LEU A 207 -8.91 -6.26 17.30
N LYS A 208 -10.19 -6.55 17.53
CA LYS A 208 -10.72 -7.92 17.49
C LYS A 208 -10.48 -8.65 16.16
N GLY A 209 -10.32 -7.91 15.06
CA GLY A 209 -10.00 -8.44 13.74
C GLY A 209 -8.50 -8.64 13.47
N PHE A 210 -7.62 -8.19 14.37
CA PHE A 210 -6.17 -8.31 14.22
C PHE A 210 -5.74 -9.77 14.40
N LYS A 211 -5.12 -10.33 13.36
CA LYS A 211 -4.53 -11.65 13.35
C LYS A 211 -3.07 -11.56 13.78
N ARG A 212 -2.62 -12.52 14.59
CA ARG A 212 -1.20 -12.65 14.95
C ARG A 212 -0.35 -12.73 13.68
N ILE A 213 0.70 -11.91 13.63
CA ILE A 213 1.72 -11.98 12.59
C ILE A 213 2.72 -13.07 13.02
N PRO A 214 3.01 -14.08 12.19
CA PRO A 214 3.97 -15.15 12.50
C PRO A 214 5.41 -14.64 12.32
N PHE A 215 5.80 -13.63 13.11
CA PHE A 215 7.07 -12.91 12.95
C PHE A 215 8.30 -13.80 13.09
N ASP A 216 8.21 -14.82 13.95
CA ASP A 216 9.21 -15.87 14.14
C ASP A 216 9.44 -16.73 12.88
N ASN A 217 8.49 -16.75 11.96
CA ASN A 217 8.56 -17.46 10.69
C ASN A 217 8.87 -16.51 9.51
N ILE A 218 9.08 -15.22 9.75
CA ILE A 218 9.47 -14.25 8.72
C ILE A 218 10.98 -14.34 8.51
N GLY A 219 11.40 -14.63 7.29
CA GLY A 219 12.81 -14.67 6.92
C GLY A 219 13.09 -15.64 5.78
N LEU A 220 14.36 -15.94 5.56
CA LEU A 220 14.76 -16.95 4.58
C LEU A 220 14.40 -18.33 5.12
N GLU A 221 13.44 -18.99 4.47
CA GLU A 221 13.19 -20.41 4.70
C GLU A 221 14.37 -21.23 4.18
N LYS A 222 14.86 -22.15 5.01
CA LYS A 222 15.82 -23.16 4.57
C LYS A 222 15.12 -24.12 3.61
N ASP A 223 15.66 -24.23 2.40
CA ASP A 223 15.22 -25.20 1.41
C ASP A 223 16.44 -25.80 0.68
N GLN A 224 16.20 -26.72 -0.25
CA GLN A 224 17.26 -27.40 -1.01
C GLN A 224 18.15 -26.46 -1.84
N TYR A 225 17.73 -25.20 -2.05
CA TYR A 225 18.47 -24.18 -2.79
C TYR A 225 19.07 -23.10 -1.88
N ARG A 226 18.74 -23.12 -0.58
CA ARG A 226 19.06 -22.08 0.40
C ARG A 226 19.48 -22.73 1.72
N ASP A 227 20.70 -23.27 1.72
CA ASP A 227 21.36 -23.80 2.92
C ASP A 227 22.42 -22.79 3.39
N PHE A 228 22.18 -22.21 4.56
CA PHE A 228 23.03 -21.18 5.19
C PHE A 228 23.59 -21.70 6.51
#